data_AF-A0AAJ6TY76-F1
#
_entry.id   AF-A0AAJ6TY76-F1
#
_cell.length_a   1.000
_cell.length_b   1.000
_cell.length_c   1.000
_cell.angle_alpha   90.00
_cell.angle_beta   90.00
_cell.angle_gamma   90.00
#
_symmetry.space_group_name_H-M   'P 1'
#
loop_
_entity.id
_entity.type
_entity.pdbx_description
1 polymer ?
#
loop_
_entity_poly.entity_id
_entity_poly.type
_entity_poly.pdbx_seq_one_letter_code
_entity_poly.pdbx_strand_id
1 'polypeptide(L)'
;MSSSETRSPLSLLFRRRSSGDIRKNLASVSSSLLPAFGIDVDDGYLHLKKYVIAPYDRRYRWWQTFLVVLVVYSAWASPFELAFKKAATGGFLPVDLVVDAFFAADIVLTFFVAYLDNTTFLLVDDHKKIALRYITRLLFPMDVASTLPFHVIHRILTGKMHEGEVYGFLNLLRLWRLRRVGELFKRLEKDTRFSYFWTRLFKLISVTLFVVHAAGCIYYWIAVHHGTGGNTWIGKHVEDFEQRSIWLGYTYSVYWSIVTLTTVGYGDLHAENTGEKVFNMFYMLFNIGLTAYIIGNMTNLVVRSAVHTFAMRNAIDQILRYASKNRLPEGLKKQMLEHMQLKFKTAELQQEEVLENLPKAIRSSIAQHLFHSIVAKTYLFKGVSKDLITQLVSEMKAEYFPPRVEIILQNENPKEFYVLVSGAVDVLVCRNGTEQVLSKLVSSDMAGEIGVVFNIPQPFTVRTRRLSQVIRLSHHHLKQMAQPRSEDGKKIFSNFIQYLKDLKREMQEEIPFLRELLEDTAVEKATSNEGLQSFEALNSQRETSVEGKKLVVLILNRVARLGKGQQIKIGVPASH
;
A
#
# COMPACT_ATOMS: atom_id res chain seq x y z
N MET A 1 10.81 -34.23 -60.11
CA MET A 1 9.44 -34.45 -59.58
C MET A 1 9.52 -35.73 -58.76
N SER A 2 9.23 -35.83 -57.47
CA SER A 2 8.23 -35.15 -56.65
C SER A 2 8.71 -35.16 -55.18
N SER A 3 8.40 -34.06 -54.49
CA SER A 3 8.78 -33.66 -53.13
C SER A 3 7.99 -34.37 -52.02
N SER A 4 8.66 -34.52 -50.88
CA SER A 4 8.10 -34.88 -49.58
C SER A 4 7.36 -33.69 -48.94
N GLU A 5 6.09 -33.88 -48.57
CA GLU A 5 5.39 -33.00 -47.61
C GLU A 5 4.81 -33.84 -46.47
N THR A 6 5.28 -33.54 -45.26
CA THR A 6 4.69 -33.87 -43.98
C THR A 6 3.48 -32.96 -43.70
N ARG A 7 2.31 -33.54 -43.44
CA ARG A 7 1.18 -32.83 -42.80
C ARG A 7 0.85 -33.46 -41.45
N SER A 8 0.64 -32.59 -40.47
CA SER A 8 0.31 -32.85 -39.07
C SER A 8 -1.11 -33.38 -38.89
N PRO A 9 -1.42 -33.86 -37.66
CA PRO A 9 -2.65 -33.37 -37.04
C PRO A 9 -2.44 -32.93 -35.58
N LEU A 10 -2.94 -31.73 -35.30
CA LEU A 10 -3.58 -31.33 -34.03
C LEU A 10 -4.63 -32.40 -33.64
N SER A 11 -5.03 -32.70 -32.40
CA SER A 11 -4.92 -32.07 -31.08
C SER A 11 -5.49 -33.08 -30.07
N LEU A 12 -5.01 -33.08 -28.83
CA LEU A 12 -5.80 -33.56 -27.69
C LEU A 12 -5.60 -32.61 -26.51
N LEU A 13 -6.55 -31.68 -26.41
CA LEU A 13 -6.78 -30.81 -25.28
C LEU A 13 -7.21 -31.61 -24.04
N PHE A 14 -7.00 -30.97 -22.88
CA PHE A 14 -7.54 -31.28 -21.55
C PHE A 14 -6.84 -32.34 -20.69
N ARG A 15 -5.77 -31.90 -20.01
CA ARG A 15 -5.60 -32.21 -18.58
C ARG A 15 -5.29 -30.95 -17.78
N ARG A 16 -6.34 -30.16 -17.56
CA ARG A 16 -6.33 -28.99 -16.66
C ARG A 16 -6.26 -29.47 -15.21
N ARG A 17 -5.07 -29.74 -14.69
CA ARG A 17 -4.83 -29.66 -13.23
C ARG A 17 -4.60 -28.19 -12.89
N SER A 18 -5.32 -27.73 -11.87
CA SER A 18 -5.43 -26.35 -11.37
C SER A 18 -4.15 -25.50 -11.49
N SER A 19 -4.04 -24.73 -12.58
CA SER A 19 -3.09 -23.61 -12.71
C SER A 19 -3.53 -22.40 -11.84
N GLY A 20 -4.80 -22.38 -11.41
CA GLY A 20 -5.37 -21.32 -10.57
C GLY A 20 -4.81 -21.28 -9.15
N ASP A 21 -4.50 -22.43 -8.55
CA ASP A 21 -3.95 -22.47 -7.19
C ASP A 21 -2.48 -22.07 -7.13
N ILE A 22 -1.71 -22.38 -8.18
CA ILE A 22 -0.29 -21.97 -8.28
C ILE A 22 -0.19 -20.46 -8.46
N ARG A 23 -0.99 -19.87 -9.35
CA ARG A 23 -1.02 -18.41 -9.57
C ARG A 23 -1.49 -17.62 -8.35
N LYS A 24 -2.48 -18.13 -7.60
CA LYS A 24 -2.93 -17.51 -6.33
C LYS A 24 -1.87 -17.57 -5.23
N ASN A 25 -1.05 -18.61 -5.21
CA ASN A 25 0.09 -18.69 -4.29
C ASN A 25 1.24 -17.76 -4.71
N LEU A 26 1.52 -17.62 -6.01
CA LEU A 26 2.58 -16.73 -6.53
C LEU A 26 2.38 -15.24 -6.15
N ALA A 27 1.13 -14.76 -6.13
CA ALA A 27 0.82 -13.38 -5.71
C ALA A 27 1.17 -13.10 -4.23
N SER A 28 1.31 -14.14 -3.39
CA SER A 28 1.79 -14.01 -2.01
C SER A 28 3.30 -14.23 -1.84
N VAL A 29 4.02 -14.56 -2.92
CA VAL A 29 5.39 -15.12 -2.91
C VAL A 29 6.44 -14.17 -3.51
N SER A 30 6.04 -13.12 -4.24
CA SER A 30 6.97 -12.29 -5.03
C SER A 30 7.94 -11.41 -4.26
N SER A 31 7.87 -11.32 -2.92
CA SER A 31 8.77 -10.45 -2.14
C SER A 31 10.08 -11.11 -1.72
N SER A 32 10.25 -12.43 -1.89
CA SER A 32 11.41 -13.16 -1.36
C SER A 32 12.22 -13.95 -2.38
N LEU A 33 11.69 -14.18 -3.59
CA LEU A 33 12.40 -14.84 -4.69
C LEU A 33 12.69 -13.78 -5.76
N LEU A 34 13.69 -12.92 -5.49
CA LEU A 34 14.20 -12.00 -6.51
C LEU A 34 15.46 -12.64 -7.09
N PRO A 35 15.40 -13.25 -8.28
CA PRO A 35 16.60 -13.75 -8.93
C PRO A 35 17.55 -12.56 -9.21
N ALA A 36 18.86 -12.79 -9.11
CA ALA A 36 19.83 -11.79 -9.51
C ALA A 36 19.67 -11.46 -11.01
N PHE A 37 19.97 -10.21 -11.38
CA PHE A 37 19.88 -9.76 -12.77
C PHE A 37 20.68 -10.67 -13.71
N GLY A 38 20.05 -11.14 -14.79
CA GLY A 38 20.69 -11.94 -15.83
C GLY A 38 20.69 -13.46 -15.60
N ILE A 39 20.06 -13.96 -14.54
CA ILE A 39 19.84 -15.41 -14.37
C ILE A 39 18.58 -15.83 -15.15
N ASP A 40 18.74 -16.77 -16.08
CA ASP A 40 17.64 -17.39 -16.80
C ASP A 40 16.88 -18.34 -15.85
N VAL A 41 15.72 -17.88 -15.36
CA VAL A 41 14.84 -18.68 -14.52
C VAL A 41 13.96 -19.50 -15.45
N ASP A 42 14.50 -20.63 -15.92
CA ASP A 42 13.77 -21.58 -16.75
C ASP A 42 12.56 -22.15 -15.98
N ASP A 43 11.46 -22.51 -16.65
CA ASP A 43 10.23 -23.03 -16.02
C ASP A 43 10.48 -24.29 -15.15
N GLY A 44 11.63 -24.95 -15.34
CA GLY A 44 12.15 -26.04 -14.50
C GLY A 44 12.69 -25.62 -13.12
N TYR A 45 12.98 -24.35 -12.86
CA TYR A 45 13.50 -23.86 -11.56
C TYR A 45 12.51 -24.00 -10.40
N LEU A 46 11.23 -24.15 -10.69
CA LEU A 46 10.16 -24.33 -9.70
C LEU A 46 9.80 -25.81 -9.47
N HIS A 47 10.41 -26.73 -10.21
CA HIS A 47 10.24 -28.15 -9.96
C HIS A 47 11.13 -28.59 -8.81
N LEU A 48 10.62 -28.43 -7.58
CA LEU A 48 11.26 -28.99 -6.40
C LEU A 48 11.51 -30.49 -6.59
N LYS A 49 12.68 -30.96 -6.15
CA LYS A 49 12.96 -32.40 -6.07
C LYS A 49 11.84 -33.16 -5.35
N LYS A 50 11.64 -34.41 -5.78
CA LYS A 50 10.64 -35.32 -5.18
C LYS A 50 10.89 -35.43 -3.67
N TYR A 51 9.83 -35.31 -2.87
CA TYR A 51 9.87 -35.31 -1.39
C TYR A 51 10.52 -34.07 -0.75
N VAL A 52 10.47 -32.90 -1.40
CA VAL A 52 10.78 -31.61 -0.77
C VAL A 52 9.52 -30.76 -0.69
N ILE A 53 9.24 -30.22 0.49
CA ILE A 53 8.10 -29.35 0.77
C ILE A 53 8.54 -27.90 0.57
N ALA A 54 7.81 -27.17 -0.28
CA ALA A 54 8.02 -25.74 -0.43
C ALA A 54 7.56 -25.00 0.85
N PRO A 55 8.36 -24.07 1.40
CA PRO A 55 8.02 -23.36 2.64
C PRO A 55 6.76 -22.48 2.52
N TYR A 56 6.35 -22.15 1.30
CA TYR A 56 5.16 -21.34 1.00
C TYR A 56 3.90 -22.18 0.73
N ASP A 57 4.00 -23.52 0.72
CA ASP A 57 2.86 -24.39 0.48
C ASP A 57 1.76 -24.12 1.51
N ARG A 58 0.51 -24.08 1.05
CA ARG A 58 -0.67 -23.82 1.89
C ARG A 58 -0.78 -24.86 2.98
N ARG A 59 -0.52 -26.15 2.68
CA ARG A 59 -0.59 -27.24 3.66
C ARG A 59 0.45 -27.07 4.77
N TYR A 60 1.69 -26.77 4.40
CA TYR A 60 2.75 -26.51 5.36
C TYR A 60 2.48 -25.25 6.21
N ARG A 61 1.88 -24.21 5.62
CA ARG A 61 1.42 -23.04 6.39
C ARG A 61 0.34 -23.40 7.42
N TRP A 62 -0.66 -24.20 7.06
CA TRP A 62 -1.67 -24.68 8.01
C TRP A 62 -1.04 -25.50 9.14
N TRP A 63 -0.08 -26.37 8.81
CA TRP A 63 0.70 -27.12 9.79
C TRP A 63 1.47 -26.20 10.74
N GLN A 64 2.18 -25.19 10.23
CA GLN A 64 2.89 -24.22 11.06
C GLN A 64 1.95 -23.42 11.97
N THR A 65 0.78 -22.98 11.46
CA THR A 65 -0.23 -22.29 12.28
C THR A 65 -0.80 -23.20 13.36
N PHE A 66 -1.07 -24.47 13.05
CA PHE A 66 -1.49 -25.46 14.03
C PHE A 66 -0.45 -25.66 15.13
N LEU A 67 0.83 -25.80 14.77
CA LEU A 67 1.90 -25.91 15.76
C LEU A 67 2.01 -24.69 16.67
N VAL A 68 1.75 -23.47 16.16
CA VAL A 68 1.71 -22.27 17.02
C VAL A 68 0.67 -22.41 18.12
N VAL A 69 -0.51 -22.95 17.83
CA VAL A 69 -1.55 -23.19 18.86
C VAL A 69 -1.02 -24.13 19.94
N LEU A 70 -0.32 -25.20 19.55
CA LEU A 70 0.31 -26.12 20.48
C LEU A 70 1.43 -25.45 21.30
N VAL A 71 2.20 -24.53 20.69
CA VAL A 71 3.21 -23.74 21.41
C VAL A 71 2.58 -22.85 22.48
N VAL A 72 1.45 -22.21 22.19
CA VAL A 72 0.74 -21.37 23.17
C VAL A 72 0.29 -22.22 24.36
N TYR A 73 -0.25 -23.41 24.12
CA TYR A 73 -0.56 -24.37 25.18
C TYR A 73 0.69 -24.75 25.98
N SER A 74 1.77 -25.21 25.33
CA SER A 74 3.00 -25.60 26.02
C SER A 74 3.62 -24.46 26.83
N ALA A 75 3.57 -23.22 26.31
CA ALA A 75 4.11 -22.06 26.99
C ALA A 75 3.33 -21.72 28.28
N TRP A 76 2.01 -21.93 28.28
CA TRP A 76 1.19 -21.78 29.47
C TRP A 76 1.33 -22.98 30.43
N ALA A 77 1.36 -24.21 29.91
CA ALA A 77 1.46 -25.41 30.74
C ALA A 77 2.80 -25.51 31.49
N SER A 78 3.92 -25.11 30.88
CA SER A 78 5.26 -25.37 31.44
C SER A 78 5.52 -24.69 32.80
N PRO A 79 5.27 -23.37 32.98
CA PRO A 79 5.42 -22.73 34.30
C PRO A 79 4.36 -23.23 35.30
N PHE A 80 3.15 -23.52 34.82
CA PHE A 80 2.06 -24.02 35.65
C PHE A 80 2.37 -25.39 36.26
N GLU A 81 2.87 -26.34 35.46
CA GLU A 81 3.27 -27.67 35.91
C GLU A 81 4.45 -27.65 36.88
N LEU A 82 5.39 -26.71 36.68
CA LEU A 82 6.49 -26.49 37.62
C LEU A 82 5.97 -26.11 39.00
N ALA A 83 5.02 -25.18 39.05
CA ALA A 83 4.49 -24.64 40.30
C ALA A 83 3.46 -25.57 40.99
N PHE A 84 2.59 -26.20 40.21
CA PHE A 84 1.45 -26.98 40.70
C PHE A 84 1.61 -28.47 40.38
N LYS A 85 2.49 -29.16 41.13
CA LYS A 85 2.84 -30.59 40.90
C LYS A 85 1.64 -31.54 40.85
N LYS A 86 0.58 -31.29 41.64
CA LYS A 86 -0.67 -32.08 41.62
C LYS A 86 -1.41 -32.02 40.28
N ALA A 87 -1.26 -30.92 39.52
CA ALA A 87 -1.80 -30.83 38.16
C ALA A 87 -0.95 -31.63 37.16
N ALA A 88 0.39 -31.56 37.30
CA ALA A 88 1.33 -32.19 36.38
C ALA A 88 1.21 -33.73 36.34
N THR A 89 0.87 -34.37 37.46
CA THR A 89 0.70 -35.84 37.54
C THR A 89 -0.69 -36.34 37.15
N GLY A 90 -1.65 -35.42 36.94
CA GLY A 90 -3.04 -35.71 36.60
C GLY A 90 -3.32 -35.77 35.09
N GLY A 91 -4.46 -35.22 34.67
CA GLY A 91 -4.96 -35.31 33.28
C GLY A 91 -4.14 -34.56 32.23
N PHE A 92 -3.14 -33.76 32.60
CA PHE A 92 -2.29 -33.00 31.66
C PHE A 92 -1.22 -33.87 30.98
N LEU A 93 -0.73 -34.91 31.65
CA LEU A 93 0.31 -35.81 31.12
C LEU A 93 -0.01 -36.43 29.74
N PRO A 94 -1.21 -37.00 29.46
CA PRO A 94 -1.51 -37.53 28.14
C PRO A 94 -1.59 -36.44 27.06
N VAL A 95 -2.09 -35.25 27.41
CA VAL A 95 -2.16 -34.12 26.47
C VAL A 95 -0.75 -33.67 26.08
N ASP A 96 0.14 -33.57 27.06
CA ASP A 96 1.54 -33.21 26.85
C ASP A 96 2.28 -34.20 25.95
N LEU A 97 2.08 -35.51 26.15
CA LEU A 97 2.68 -36.53 25.30
C LEU A 97 2.20 -36.43 23.85
N VAL A 98 0.92 -36.13 23.64
CA VAL A 98 0.37 -35.89 22.29
C VAL A 98 1.00 -34.65 21.67
N VAL A 99 1.14 -33.55 22.43
CA VAL A 99 1.77 -32.32 21.96
C VAL A 99 3.24 -32.55 21.60
N ASP A 100 3.99 -33.26 22.45
CA ASP A 100 5.40 -33.61 22.21
C ASP A 100 5.56 -34.50 20.96
N ALA A 101 4.62 -35.42 20.70
CA ALA A 101 4.61 -36.23 19.49
C ALA A 101 4.43 -35.38 18.20
N PHE A 102 3.60 -34.34 18.22
CA PHE A 102 3.47 -33.41 17.10
C PHE A 102 4.76 -32.63 16.84
N PHE A 103 5.47 -32.20 17.89
CA PHE A 103 6.78 -31.54 17.72
C PHE A 103 7.86 -32.50 17.22
N ALA A 104 7.84 -33.77 17.65
CA ALA A 104 8.73 -34.79 17.12
C ALA A 104 8.49 -35.02 15.62
N ALA A 105 7.22 -35.09 15.20
CA ALA A 105 6.85 -35.16 13.79
C ALA A 105 7.32 -33.92 12.99
N ASP A 106 7.26 -32.73 13.58
CA ASP A 106 7.73 -31.50 12.92
C ASP A 106 9.26 -31.45 12.76
N ILE A 107 10.03 -32.00 13.70
CA ILE A 107 11.49 -32.14 13.55
C ILE A 107 11.79 -32.97 12.30
N VAL A 108 11.12 -34.12 12.15
CA VAL A 108 11.28 -34.98 10.96
C VAL A 108 10.85 -34.24 9.70
N LEU A 109 9.72 -33.53 9.74
CA LEU A 109 9.20 -32.79 8.60
C LEU A 109 10.15 -31.65 8.16
N THR A 110 10.82 -30.99 9.11
CA THR A 110 11.77 -29.89 8.85
C THR A 110 12.95 -30.30 7.99
N PHE A 111 13.38 -31.57 8.02
CA PHE A 111 14.41 -32.10 7.12
C PHE A 111 13.98 -32.14 5.65
N PHE A 112 12.68 -32.08 5.37
CA PHE A 112 12.12 -32.08 4.03
C PHE A 112 11.70 -30.69 3.54
N VAL A 113 11.89 -29.63 4.35
CA VAL A 113 11.46 -28.28 3.98
C VAL A 113 12.59 -27.51 3.31
N ALA A 114 12.35 -27.04 2.09
CA ALA A 114 13.28 -26.18 1.38
C ALA A 114 13.46 -24.83 2.10
N TYR A 115 14.64 -24.23 1.96
CA TYR A 115 14.91 -22.92 2.55
C TYR A 115 15.38 -21.91 1.51
N LEU A 116 15.13 -20.64 1.80
CA LEU A 116 15.66 -19.54 1.02
C LEU A 116 17.08 -19.22 1.47
N ASP A 117 18.02 -19.20 0.54
CA ASP A 117 19.38 -18.75 0.80
C ASP A 117 19.43 -17.21 0.85
N ASN A 118 20.13 -16.65 1.84
CA ASN A 118 20.09 -15.20 2.10
C ASN A 118 20.98 -14.39 1.13
N THR A 119 21.94 -15.03 0.48
CA THR A 119 22.87 -14.38 -0.46
C THR A 119 22.34 -14.43 -1.88
N THR A 120 21.85 -15.60 -2.29
CA THR A 120 21.36 -15.82 -3.65
C THR A 120 19.87 -15.54 -3.81
N PHE A 121 19.10 -15.46 -2.71
CA PHE A 121 17.63 -15.41 -2.72
C PHE A 121 16.98 -16.53 -3.53
N LEU A 122 17.71 -17.62 -3.76
CA LEU A 122 17.23 -18.80 -4.44
C LEU A 122 16.74 -19.83 -3.42
N LEU A 123 15.73 -20.60 -3.84
CA LEU A 123 15.21 -21.72 -3.05
C LEU A 123 16.18 -22.90 -3.17
N VAL A 124 16.71 -23.36 -2.05
CA VAL A 124 17.58 -24.54 -1.98
C VAL A 124 16.74 -25.76 -1.60
N ASP A 125 16.72 -26.76 -2.49
CA ASP A 125 15.92 -27.98 -2.37
C ASP A 125 16.76 -29.27 -2.18
N ASP A 126 18.08 -29.14 -2.06
CA ASP A 126 18.99 -30.28 -1.84
C ASP A 126 18.92 -30.79 -0.39
N HIS A 127 18.41 -32.01 -0.20
CA HIS A 127 18.27 -32.66 1.12
C HIS A 127 19.57 -32.66 1.93
N LYS A 128 20.75 -32.82 1.30
CA LYS A 128 22.03 -32.79 2.02
C LYS A 128 22.31 -31.41 2.60
N LYS A 129 22.06 -30.35 1.83
CA LYS A 129 22.24 -28.96 2.26
C LYS A 129 21.21 -28.57 3.31
N ILE A 130 19.96 -29.02 3.17
CA ILE A 130 18.89 -28.81 4.15
C ILE A 130 19.26 -29.46 5.50
N ALA A 131 19.61 -30.75 5.49
CA ALA A 131 19.97 -31.50 6.69
C ALA A 131 21.22 -30.91 7.37
N LEU A 132 22.28 -30.64 6.59
CA LEU A 132 23.51 -30.06 7.13
C LEU A 132 23.23 -28.69 7.76
N ARG A 133 22.45 -27.82 7.12
CA ARG A 133 22.08 -26.52 7.66
C ARG A 133 21.27 -26.62 8.94
N TYR A 134 20.37 -27.60 9.04
CA TYR A 134 19.54 -27.77 10.24
C TYR A 134 20.35 -28.31 11.41
N ILE A 135 21.18 -29.36 11.19
CA ILE A 135 21.99 -30.02 12.21
C ILE A 135 23.14 -29.15 12.71
N THR A 136 23.82 -28.41 11.81
CA THR A 136 24.98 -27.57 12.20
C THR A 136 24.57 -26.34 13.00
N ARG A 137 23.31 -25.91 12.88
CA ARG A 137 22.79 -24.79 13.67
C ARG A 137 22.30 -25.29 15.03
N LEU A 138 22.44 -24.43 16.05
CA LEU A 138 21.92 -24.66 17.40
C LEU A 138 20.39 -24.92 17.47
N LEU A 139 19.67 -24.77 16.35
CA LEU A 139 18.24 -25.04 16.27
C LEU A 139 17.94 -26.52 16.47
N PHE A 140 18.63 -27.43 15.78
CA PHE A 140 18.35 -28.87 15.88
C PHE A 140 18.54 -29.45 17.30
N PRO A 141 19.70 -29.30 17.97
CA PRO A 141 19.87 -29.87 19.31
C PRO A 141 18.89 -29.27 20.32
N MET A 142 18.55 -27.99 20.20
CA MET A 142 17.55 -27.36 21.08
C MET A 142 16.12 -27.81 20.76
N ASP A 143 15.77 -27.98 19.49
CA ASP A 143 14.46 -28.51 19.10
C ASP A 143 14.28 -29.95 19.65
N VAL A 144 15.32 -30.79 19.56
CA VAL A 144 15.34 -32.14 20.15
C VAL A 144 15.23 -32.08 21.67
N ALA A 145 16.08 -31.31 22.34
CA ALA A 145 16.06 -31.17 23.80
C ALA A 145 14.70 -30.67 24.32
N SER A 146 14.07 -29.73 23.60
CA SER A 146 12.75 -29.22 23.95
C SER A 146 11.61 -30.22 23.73
N THR A 147 11.83 -31.31 22.99
CA THR A 147 10.81 -32.30 22.60
C THR A 147 10.85 -33.58 23.44
N LEU A 148 11.95 -33.84 24.13
CA LEU A 148 12.11 -35.07 24.91
C LEU A 148 11.28 -35.03 26.21
N PRO A 149 10.41 -36.03 26.46
CA PRO A 149 9.66 -36.13 27.70
C PRO A 149 10.55 -36.73 28.81
N PHE A 150 11.47 -35.94 29.35
CA PHE A 150 12.49 -36.39 30.32
C PHE A 150 11.90 -37.14 31.52
N HIS A 151 10.76 -36.69 32.04
CA HIS A 151 10.07 -37.32 33.17
C HIS A 151 9.61 -38.75 32.84
N VAL A 152 9.09 -38.98 31.63
CA VAL A 152 8.59 -40.30 31.20
C VAL A 152 9.75 -41.24 30.87
N ILE A 153 10.80 -40.72 30.21
CA ILE A 153 12.01 -41.50 29.89
C ILE A 153 12.65 -42.01 31.19
N HIS A 154 12.79 -41.14 32.19
CA HIS A 154 13.33 -41.55 33.48
C HIS A 154 12.44 -42.60 34.17
N ARG A 155 11.13 -42.38 34.23
CA ARG A 155 10.18 -43.34 34.82
C ARG A 155 10.30 -44.74 34.20
N ILE A 156 10.47 -44.81 32.88
CA ILE A 156 10.64 -46.08 32.16
C ILE A 156 11.99 -46.73 32.49
N LEU A 157 13.07 -45.94 32.59
CA LEU A 157 14.43 -46.46 32.78
C LEU A 157 14.71 -46.97 34.20
N THR A 158 14.30 -46.23 35.23
CA THR A 158 14.60 -46.56 36.63
C THR A 158 13.43 -47.22 37.38
N GLY A 159 12.23 -47.23 36.81
CA GLY A 159 11.03 -47.83 37.42
C GLY A 159 10.56 -47.13 38.72
N LYS A 160 11.21 -46.04 39.13
CA LYS A 160 10.91 -45.28 40.35
C LYS A 160 10.24 -43.95 39.99
N MET A 161 9.18 -43.62 40.72
CA MET A 161 8.61 -42.26 40.77
C MET A 161 9.54 -41.37 41.58
N HIS A 162 10.65 -40.93 40.97
CA HIS A 162 11.52 -39.99 41.67
C HIS A 162 10.94 -38.58 41.49
N GLU A 163 10.48 -37.97 42.59
CA GLU A 163 10.01 -36.58 42.67
C GLU A 163 11.17 -35.56 42.57
N GLY A 164 12.19 -35.85 41.77
CA GLY A 164 13.35 -34.99 41.61
C GLY A 164 12.98 -33.67 40.94
N GLU A 165 13.19 -32.55 41.62
CA GLU A 165 12.88 -31.19 41.17
C GLU A 165 13.53 -30.84 39.81
N VAL A 166 14.68 -31.48 39.51
CA VAL A 166 15.44 -31.31 38.26
C VAL A 166 14.57 -31.56 37.02
N TYR A 167 13.65 -32.51 37.06
CA TYR A 167 12.79 -32.81 35.90
C TYR A 167 11.77 -31.70 35.60
N GLY A 168 11.32 -30.96 36.62
CA GLY A 168 10.47 -29.78 36.44
C GLY A 168 11.21 -28.67 35.71
N PHE A 169 12.48 -28.42 36.06
CA PHE A 169 13.31 -27.43 35.37
C PHE A 169 13.65 -27.84 33.94
N LEU A 170 13.91 -29.13 33.69
CA LEU A 170 14.11 -29.63 32.32
C LEU A 170 12.85 -29.46 31.45
N ASN A 171 11.66 -29.49 32.05
CA ASN A 171 10.41 -29.24 31.34
C ASN A 171 10.32 -27.80 30.79
N LEU A 172 10.99 -26.83 31.43
CA LEU A 172 11.06 -25.45 30.92
C LEU A 172 11.81 -25.33 29.59
N LEU A 173 12.59 -26.34 29.17
CA LEU A 173 13.19 -26.37 27.83
C LEU A 173 12.13 -26.31 26.72
N ARG A 174 10.88 -26.72 27.01
CA ARG A 174 9.73 -26.56 26.10
C ARG A 174 9.48 -25.09 25.74
N LEU A 175 9.87 -24.12 26.57
CA LEU A 175 9.76 -22.68 26.27
C LEU A 175 10.59 -22.26 25.06
N TRP A 176 11.62 -23.04 24.66
CA TRP A 176 12.34 -22.83 23.39
C TRP A 176 11.40 -22.78 22.17
N ARG A 177 10.28 -23.51 22.23
CA ARG A 177 9.28 -23.57 21.16
C ARG A 177 8.61 -22.20 20.89
N LEU A 178 8.63 -21.26 21.84
CA LEU A 178 8.10 -19.89 21.70
C LEU A 178 8.73 -19.11 20.53
N ARG A 179 9.91 -19.50 20.05
CA ARG A 179 10.51 -18.97 18.81
C ARG A 179 9.53 -18.99 17.64
N ARG A 180 8.66 -20.00 17.55
CA ARG A 180 7.66 -20.14 16.48
C ARG A 180 6.60 -19.04 16.53
N VAL A 181 6.19 -18.64 17.74
CA VAL A 181 5.26 -17.50 17.94
C VAL A 181 5.95 -16.20 17.50
N GLY A 182 7.23 -16.03 17.83
CA GLY A 182 8.02 -14.88 17.36
C GLY A 182 8.10 -14.78 15.83
N GLU A 183 8.33 -15.91 15.15
CA GLU A 183 8.33 -15.99 13.69
C GLU A 183 6.94 -15.72 13.09
N LEU A 184 5.85 -16.17 13.74
CA LEU A 184 4.49 -15.83 13.33
C LEU A 184 4.26 -14.31 13.38
N PHE A 185 4.60 -13.65 14.49
CA PHE A 185 4.44 -12.20 14.60
C PHE A 185 5.28 -11.45 13.56
N LYS A 186 6.51 -11.88 13.30
CA LYS A 186 7.35 -11.31 12.23
C LYS A 186 6.70 -11.42 10.86
N ARG A 187 5.95 -12.50 10.59
CA ARG A 187 5.20 -12.68 9.33
C ARG A 187 3.94 -11.83 9.30
N LEU A 188 3.15 -11.83 10.38
CA LEU A 188 1.92 -11.03 10.49
C LEU A 188 2.20 -9.52 10.40
N GLU A 189 3.33 -9.05 10.93
CA GLU A 189 3.75 -7.65 10.82
C GLU A 189 4.12 -7.24 9.37
N LYS A 190 4.49 -8.21 8.52
CA LYS A 190 4.83 -7.98 7.10
C LYS A 190 3.67 -8.20 6.13
N ASP A 191 2.62 -8.91 6.55
CA ASP A 191 1.47 -9.20 5.71
C ASP A 191 0.54 -7.98 5.67
N THR A 192 0.38 -7.40 4.48
CA THR A 192 -0.42 -6.19 4.25
C THR A 192 -1.91 -6.37 4.49
N ARG A 193 -2.40 -7.62 4.59
CA ARG A 193 -3.79 -7.93 4.89
C ARG A 193 -4.15 -7.70 6.35
N PHE A 194 -3.15 -7.69 7.23
CA PHE A 194 -3.34 -7.46 8.66
C PHE A 194 -2.94 -6.03 9.02
N SER A 195 -3.72 -5.41 9.89
CA SER A 195 -3.38 -4.08 10.40
C SER A 195 -2.15 -4.17 11.29
N TYR A 196 -1.10 -3.43 10.93
CA TYR A 196 0.14 -3.34 11.69
C TYR A 196 -0.08 -2.91 13.15
N PHE A 197 -1.03 -1.99 13.39
CA PHE A 197 -1.37 -1.50 14.72
C PHE A 197 -1.86 -2.64 15.63
N TRP A 198 -2.87 -3.38 15.19
CA TRP A 198 -3.49 -4.45 15.97
C TRP A 198 -2.55 -5.63 16.19
N THR A 199 -1.75 -6.01 15.18
CA THR A 199 -0.74 -7.07 15.31
C THR A 199 0.27 -6.74 16.41
N ARG A 200 0.78 -5.50 16.44
CA ARG A 200 1.77 -5.08 17.45
C ARG A 200 1.14 -4.96 18.84
N LEU A 201 -0.10 -4.48 18.94
CA LEU A 201 -0.83 -4.43 20.21
C LEU A 201 -1.06 -5.83 20.80
N PHE A 202 -1.55 -6.78 19.99
CA PHE A 202 -1.78 -8.15 20.42
C PHE A 202 -0.48 -8.84 20.87
N LYS A 203 0.63 -8.59 20.18
CA LYS A 203 1.97 -9.06 20.58
C LYS A 203 2.37 -8.57 21.96
N LEU A 204 2.18 -7.28 22.25
CA LEU A 204 2.52 -6.69 23.54
C LEU A 204 1.67 -7.28 24.67
N ILE A 205 0.35 -7.38 24.45
CA ILE A 205 -0.58 -8.00 25.42
C ILE A 205 -0.16 -9.46 25.69
N SER A 206 0.15 -10.22 24.64
CA SER A 206 0.57 -11.63 24.78
C SER A 206 1.84 -11.79 25.62
N VAL A 207 2.84 -10.92 25.41
CA VAL A 207 4.09 -10.92 26.21
C VAL A 207 3.80 -10.56 27.67
N THR A 208 2.98 -9.54 27.92
CA THR A 208 2.59 -9.12 29.27
C THR A 208 1.88 -10.24 30.02
N LEU A 209 0.89 -10.89 29.40
CA LEU A 209 0.16 -12.00 30.01
C LEU A 209 1.07 -13.19 30.33
N PHE A 210 2.00 -13.51 29.44
CA PHE A 210 2.97 -14.59 29.67
C PHE A 210 3.90 -14.28 30.85
N VAL A 211 4.40 -13.04 30.96
CA VAL A 211 5.24 -12.61 32.09
C VAL A 211 4.48 -12.74 33.41
N VAL A 212 3.24 -12.23 33.47
CA VAL A 212 2.40 -12.31 34.67
C VAL A 212 2.21 -13.77 35.10
N HIS A 213 1.84 -14.62 34.15
CA HIS A 213 1.62 -16.03 34.40
C HIS A 213 2.90 -16.73 34.90
N ALA A 214 4.02 -16.55 34.19
CA ALA A 214 5.28 -17.19 34.52
C ALA A 214 5.83 -16.73 35.88
N ALA A 215 5.83 -15.42 36.14
CA ALA A 215 6.30 -14.86 37.40
C ALA A 215 5.43 -15.30 38.59
N GLY A 216 4.10 -15.31 38.43
CA GLY A 216 3.19 -15.83 39.45
C GLY A 216 3.46 -17.30 39.78
N CYS A 217 3.65 -18.15 38.76
CA CYS A 217 3.96 -19.56 38.95
C CYS A 217 5.31 -19.77 39.64
N ILE A 218 6.36 -19.06 39.22
CA ILE A 218 7.69 -19.13 39.87
C ILE A 218 7.59 -18.67 41.33
N TYR A 219 6.83 -17.62 41.63
CA TYR A 219 6.70 -17.12 42.99
C TYR A 219 5.91 -18.07 43.91
N TYR A 220 4.90 -18.75 43.36
CA TYR A 220 4.23 -19.85 44.07
C TYR A 220 5.19 -21.01 44.34
N TRP A 221 5.98 -21.40 43.33
CA TRP A 221 6.97 -22.46 43.46
C TRP A 221 7.99 -22.16 44.57
N ILE A 222 8.48 -20.91 44.66
CA ILE A 222 9.38 -20.48 45.75
C ILE A 222 8.73 -20.68 47.13
N ALA A 223 7.43 -20.36 47.28
CA ALA A 223 6.73 -20.50 48.55
C ALA A 223 6.54 -21.97 48.96
N VAL A 224 6.16 -22.85 48.02
CA VAL A 224 6.00 -24.30 48.28
C VAL A 224 7.33 -24.94 48.72
N HIS A 225 8.44 -24.48 48.16
CA HIS A 225 9.77 -25.02 48.47
C HIS A 225 10.45 -24.34 49.67
N HIS A 226 9.81 -23.35 50.29
CA HIS A 226 10.30 -22.73 51.51
C HIS A 226 9.83 -23.58 52.70
N GLY A 227 10.68 -24.50 53.17
CA GLY A 227 10.34 -25.59 54.10
C GLY A 227 9.61 -25.25 55.42
N THR A 228 9.32 -23.98 55.70
CA THR A 228 8.36 -23.51 56.72
C THR A 228 7.18 -22.81 56.05
N GLY A 229 6.08 -23.53 55.82
CA GLY A 229 4.94 -23.04 55.04
C GLY A 229 4.32 -21.72 55.52
N GLY A 230 4.35 -21.43 56.83
CA GLY A 230 3.77 -20.21 57.41
C GLY A 230 4.58 -18.91 57.16
N ASN A 231 5.87 -18.99 56.86
CA ASN A 231 6.75 -17.82 56.67
C ASN A 231 6.95 -17.49 55.17
N THR A 232 5.85 -17.41 54.44
CA THR A 232 5.83 -17.13 53.00
C THR A 232 4.77 -16.08 52.66
N TRP A 233 4.90 -15.45 51.50
CA TRP A 233 3.99 -14.40 51.02
C TRP A 233 2.51 -14.83 50.98
N ILE A 234 2.23 -16.12 50.78
CA ILE A 234 0.88 -16.70 50.76
C ILE A 234 0.53 -17.43 52.05
N GLY A 235 1.49 -18.15 52.65
CA GLY A 235 1.25 -18.99 53.82
C GLY A 235 0.91 -18.20 55.09
N LYS A 236 1.27 -16.91 55.17
CA LYS A 236 0.84 -16.01 56.24
C LYS A 236 -0.66 -15.68 56.20
N HIS A 237 -1.26 -15.72 55.01
CA HIS A 237 -2.67 -15.38 54.79
C HIS A 237 -3.56 -16.62 54.66
N VAL A 238 -3.00 -17.72 54.14
CA VAL A 238 -3.71 -18.96 53.90
C VAL A 238 -2.89 -20.11 54.48
N GLU A 239 -3.32 -20.60 55.63
CA GLU A 239 -2.79 -21.82 56.23
C GLU A 239 -3.06 -23.03 55.30
N ASP A 240 -2.07 -23.91 55.19
CA ASP A 240 -2.09 -25.12 54.36
C ASP A 240 -2.49 -24.87 52.88
N PHE A 241 -2.03 -23.75 52.31
CA PHE A 241 -2.38 -23.32 50.95
C PHE A 241 -2.09 -24.38 49.85
N GLU A 242 -1.12 -25.28 50.06
CA GLU A 242 -0.78 -26.39 49.15
C GLU A 242 -1.86 -27.49 49.08
N GLN A 243 -2.63 -27.66 50.16
CA GLN A 243 -3.63 -28.73 50.30
C GLN A 243 -5.02 -28.28 49.88
N ARG A 244 -5.28 -26.97 49.85
CA ARG A 244 -6.59 -26.37 49.54
C ARG A 244 -7.05 -26.63 48.10
N SER A 245 -6.77 -25.73 47.18
CA SER A 245 -7.14 -25.88 45.76
C SER A 245 -6.10 -25.22 44.87
N ILE A 246 -5.85 -25.84 43.72
CA ILE A 246 -4.91 -25.33 42.71
C ILE A 246 -5.38 -23.96 42.20
N TRP A 247 -6.71 -23.79 42.04
CA TRP A 247 -7.32 -22.54 41.63
C TRP A 247 -7.06 -21.42 42.62
N LEU A 248 -7.17 -21.68 43.93
CA LEU A 248 -6.89 -20.70 44.96
C LEU A 248 -5.44 -20.21 44.86
N GLY A 249 -4.48 -21.14 44.84
CA GLY A 249 -3.06 -20.79 44.70
C GLY A 249 -2.78 -19.99 43.43
N TYR A 250 -3.29 -20.44 42.29
CA TYR A 250 -3.10 -19.76 41.01
C TYR A 250 -3.68 -18.34 41.00
N THR A 251 -4.89 -18.15 41.56
CA THR A 251 -5.52 -16.82 41.64
C THR A 251 -4.69 -15.86 42.48
N TYR A 252 -4.21 -16.27 43.65
CA TYR A 252 -3.34 -15.43 44.49
C TYR A 252 -2.02 -15.09 43.79
N SER A 253 -1.41 -16.06 43.10
CA SER A 253 -0.16 -15.88 42.37
C SER A 253 -0.27 -14.90 41.21
N VAL A 254 -1.33 -15.02 40.40
CA VAL A 254 -1.59 -14.11 39.29
C VAL A 254 -1.95 -12.72 39.81
N TYR A 255 -2.77 -12.63 40.85
CA TYR A 255 -3.12 -11.36 41.48
C TYR A 255 -1.87 -10.62 41.99
N TRP A 256 -1.03 -11.28 42.77
CA TRP A 256 0.25 -10.72 43.23
C TRP A 256 1.13 -10.25 42.07
N SER A 257 1.23 -11.07 41.01
CA SER A 257 2.09 -10.78 39.86
C SER A 257 1.60 -9.57 39.07
N ILE A 258 0.27 -9.44 38.86
CA ILE A 258 -0.35 -8.29 38.21
C ILE A 258 -0.14 -7.03 39.04
N VAL A 259 -0.50 -7.05 40.34
CA VAL A 259 -0.43 -5.88 41.23
C VAL A 259 1.00 -5.33 41.30
N THR A 260 1.99 -6.22 41.28
CA THR A 260 3.41 -5.86 41.28
C THR A 260 3.88 -5.36 39.91
N LEU A 261 3.46 -5.99 38.82
CA LEU A 261 3.78 -5.55 37.45
C LEU A 261 3.22 -4.17 37.13
N THR A 262 1.96 -3.93 37.51
CA THR A 262 1.27 -2.65 37.30
C THR A 262 1.66 -1.59 38.32
N THR A 263 2.62 -1.89 39.20
CA THR A 263 3.13 -0.97 40.24
C THR A 263 2.04 -0.41 41.16
N VAL A 264 0.96 -1.16 41.38
CA VAL A 264 -0.14 -0.77 42.28
C VAL A 264 0.27 -1.03 43.74
N GLY A 265 0.79 -2.22 44.02
CA GLY A 265 1.42 -2.55 45.29
C GLY A 265 0.55 -2.31 46.54
N TYR A 266 -0.62 -2.95 46.64
CA TYR A 266 -1.49 -2.81 47.83
C TYR A 266 -0.82 -3.18 49.16
N GLY A 267 0.21 -4.03 49.13
CA GLY A 267 0.96 -4.49 50.30
C GLY A 267 0.30 -5.63 51.07
N ASP A 268 -0.87 -6.08 50.60
CA ASP A 268 -1.59 -7.24 51.12
C ASP A 268 -0.83 -8.56 50.93
N LEU A 269 -0.07 -8.70 49.84
CA LEU A 269 0.82 -9.83 49.58
C LEU A 269 2.26 -9.32 49.38
N HIS A 270 3.14 -9.66 50.32
CA HIS A 270 4.53 -9.20 50.31
C HIS A 270 5.50 -10.31 50.73
N ALA A 271 6.77 -10.15 50.36
CA ALA A 271 7.82 -11.12 50.66
C ALA A 271 8.16 -11.13 52.16
N GLU A 272 8.09 -12.31 52.77
CA GLU A 272 8.42 -12.51 54.18
C GLU A 272 9.87 -12.97 54.33
N ASN A 273 10.27 -13.96 53.53
CA ASN A 273 11.59 -14.58 53.60
C ASN A 273 12.61 -13.95 52.63
N THR A 274 13.89 -14.24 52.86
CA THR A 274 15.01 -13.69 52.08
C THR A 274 14.96 -14.11 50.61
N GLY A 275 14.55 -15.35 50.31
CA GLY A 275 14.46 -15.86 48.94
C GLY A 275 13.42 -15.11 48.11
N GLU A 276 12.22 -14.91 48.68
CA GLU A 276 11.16 -14.10 48.09
C GLU A 276 11.59 -12.65 47.89
N LYS A 277 12.31 -12.06 48.86
CA LYS A 277 12.82 -10.68 48.75
C LYS A 277 13.78 -10.54 47.58
N VAL A 278 14.72 -11.48 47.41
CA VAL A 278 15.67 -11.47 46.28
C VAL A 278 14.93 -11.63 44.95
N PHE A 279 13.98 -12.56 44.84
CA PHE A 279 13.17 -12.71 43.63
C PHE A 279 12.39 -11.44 43.29
N ASN A 280 11.76 -10.82 44.29
CA ASN A 280 10.99 -9.59 44.10
C ASN A 280 11.88 -8.42 43.65
N MET A 281 13.12 -8.31 44.14
CA MET A 281 14.06 -7.28 43.67
C MET A 281 14.31 -7.42 42.16
N PHE A 282 14.59 -8.64 41.67
CA PHE A 282 14.80 -8.87 40.24
C PHE A 282 13.53 -8.68 39.42
N TYR A 283 12.38 -9.15 39.92
CA TYR A 283 11.11 -9.00 39.23
C TYR A 283 10.69 -7.53 39.10
N MET A 284 10.82 -6.73 40.17
CA MET A 284 10.54 -5.30 40.13
C MET A 284 11.47 -4.56 39.14
N LEU A 285 12.77 -4.89 39.11
CA LEU A 285 13.70 -4.31 38.14
C LEU A 285 13.31 -4.65 36.69
N PHE A 286 12.92 -5.90 36.45
CA PHE A 286 12.41 -6.34 35.15
C PHE A 286 11.11 -5.61 34.77
N ASN A 287 10.18 -5.41 35.71
CA ASN A 287 8.91 -4.73 35.47
C ASN A 287 9.10 -3.26 35.05
N ILE A 288 10.07 -2.55 35.64
CA ILE A 288 10.41 -1.18 35.22
C ILE A 288 10.79 -1.16 33.72
N GLY A 289 11.66 -2.10 33.30
CA GLY A 289 12.07 -2.22 31.90
C GLY A 289 10.92 -2.61 30.96
N LEU A 290 10.10 -3.58 31.36
CA LEU A 290 8.94 -4.05 30.57
C LEU A 290 7.90 -2.93 30.40
N THR A 291 7.56 -2.20 31.46
CA THR A 291 6.61 -1.10 31.41
C THR A 291 7.12 0.04 30.52
N ALA A 292 8.41 0.40 30.62
CA ALA A 292 9.02 1.38 29.72
C ALA A 292 8.96 0.94 28.25
N TYR A 293 9.21 -0.35 27.98
CA TYR A 293 9.10 -0.92 26.64
C TYR A 293 7.66 -0.84 26.10
N ILE A 294 6.66 -1.21 26.91
CA ILE A 294 5.24 -1.15 26.52
C ILE A 294 4.83 0.28 26.20
N ILE A 295 5.13 1.24 27.09
CA ILE A 295 4.83 2.66 26.88
C ILE A 295 5.49 3.18 25.60
N GLY A 296 6.79 2.92 25.41
CA GLY A 296 7.51 3.35 24.20
C GLY A 296 6.92 2.79 22.90
N ASN A 297 6.45 1.53 22.92
CA ASN A 297 5.76 0.94 21.78
C ASN A 297 4.38 1.56 21.53
N MET A 298 3.60 1.78 22.59
CA MET A 298 2.28 2.40 22.49
C MET A 298 2.37 3.83 21.94
N THR A 299 3.31 4.64 22.45
CA THR A 299 3.55 6.00 21.94
C THR A 299 3.88 5.99 20.45
N ASN A 300 4.75 5.09 20.01
CA ASN A 300 5.10 4.95 18.59
C ASN A 300 3.90 4.60 17.69
N LEU A 301 2.96 3.80 18.20
CA LEU A 301 1.73 3.44 17.47
C LEU A 301 0.76 4.62 17.41
N VAL A 302 0.55 5.31 18.53
CA VAL A 302 -0.34 6.48 18.62
C VAL A 302 0.16 7.62 17.72
N VAL A 303 1.46 7.92 17.76
CA VAL A 303 2.08 8.96 16.93
C VAL A 303 1.85 8.66 15.45
N ARG A 304 2.10 7.42 14.99
CA ARG A 304 1.86 7.01 13.59
C ARG A 304 0.40 7.16 13.17
N SER A 305 -0.53 6.76 14.04
CA SER A 305 -1.96 6.85 13.75
C SER A 305 -2.43 8.30 13.59
N ALA A 306 -1.76 9.26 14.23
CA ALA A 306 -2.15 10.67 14.23
C ALA A 306 -1.37 11.54 13.22
N VAL A 307 -0.43 10.98 12.44
CA VAL A 307 0.44 11.73 11.52
C VAL A 307 -0.34 12.63 10.57
N HIS A 308 -1.38 12.11 9.92
CA HIS A 308 -2.16 12.86 8.94
C HIS A 308 -2.88 14.06 9.59
N THR A 309 -3.51 13.84 10.73
CA THR A 309 -4.21 14.89 11.49
C THR A 309 -3.24 15.97 11.96
N PHE A 310 -2.04 15.58 12.44
CA PHE A 310 -1.01 16.53 12.83
C PHE A 310 -0.46 17.33 11.65
N ALA A 311 -0.23 16.69 10.50
CA ALA A 311 0.20 17.38 9.28
C ALA A 311 -0.81 18.44 8.84
N MET A 312 -2.10 18.09 8.82
CA MET A 312 -3.20 19.02 8.52
C MET A 312 -3.22 20.22 9.48
N ARG A 313 -3.19 19.97 10.79
CA ARG A 313 -3.21 21.04 11.80
C ARG A 313 -2.00 21.95 11.71
N ASN A 314 -0.80 21.39 11.51
CA ASN A 314 0.44 22.15 11.37
C ASN A 314 0.40 23.06 10.13
N ALA A 315 -0.08 22.55 8.99
CA ALA A 315 -0.21 23.34 7.76
C ALA A 315 -1.23 24.49 7.93
N ILE A 316 -2.35 24.26 8.61
CA ILE A 316 -3.33 25.31 8.92
C ILE A 316 -2.70 26.37 9.83
N ASP A 317 -1.99 25.98 10.89
CA ASP A 317 -1.35 26.91 11.82
C ASP A 317 -0.31 27.80 11.11
N GLN A 318 0.53 27.21 10.24
CA GLN A 318 1.50 27.96 9.45
C GLN A 318 0.85 29.04 8.56
N ILE A 319 -0.28 28.71 7.95
CA ILE A 319 -1.01 29.63 7.08
C ILE A 319 -1.67 30.75 7.88
N LEU A 320 -2.27 30.42 9.02
CA LEU A 320 -2.85 31.44 9.90
C LEU A 320 -1.77 32.38 10.47
N ARG A 321 -0.59 31.85 10.82
CA ARG A 321 0.57 32.66 11.23
C ARG A 321 1.08 33.56 10.11
N TYR A 322 1.15 33.06 8.88
CA TYR A 322 1.51 33.89 7.73
C TYR A 322 0.51 35.01 7.52
N ALA A 323 -0.79 34.69 7.60
CA ALA A 323 -1.83 35.67 7.38
C ALA A 323 -1.93 36.73 8.48
N SER A 324 -1.69 36.36 9.74
CA SER A 324 -1.64 37.31 10.85
C SER A 324 -0.40 38.20 10.79
N LYS A 325 0.78 37.63 10.51
CA LYS A 325 2.04 38.37 10.36
C LYS A 325 1.95 39.45 9.28
N ASN A 326 1.31 39.15 8.16
CA ASN A 326 1.15 40.07 7.03
C ASN A 326 -0.15 40.91 7.09
N ARG A 327 -0.92 40.82 8.19
CA ARG A 327 -2.17 41.57 8.38
C ARG A 327 -3.16 41.41 7.20
N LEU A 328 -3.30 40.19 6.68
CA LEU A 328 -4.21 39.91 5.58
C LEU A 328 -5.67 40.16 6.00
N PRO A 329 -6.56 40.59 5.07
CA PRO A 329 -7.98 40.74 5.34
C PRO A 329 -8.64 39.42 5.76
N GLU A 330 -9.66 39.48 6.61
CA GLU A 330 -10.38 38.29 7.09
C GLU A 330 -11.00 37.45 5.96
N GLY A 331 -11.43 38.10 4.87
CA GLY A 331 -11.92 37.40 3.67
C GLY A 331 -10.86 36.47 3.07
N LEU A 332 -9.62 36.95 2.92
CA LEU A 332 -8.52 36.19 2.36
C LEU A 332 -8.08 35.06 3.32
N LYS A 333 -8.06 35.32 4.64
CA LYS A 333 -7.79 34.28 5.65
C LYS A 333 -8.79 33.13 5.56
N LYS A 334 -10.08 33.44 5.46
CA LYS A 334 -11.14 32.44 5.33
C LYS A 334 -10.98 31.62 4.05
N GLN A 335 -10.68 32.27 2.92
CA GLN A 335 -10.40 31.58 1.66
C GLN A 335 -9.20 30.64 1.75
N MET A 336 -8.10 31.08 2.36
CA MET A 336 -6.93 30.24 2.59
C MET A 336 -7.26 29.02 3.46
N LEU A 337 -8.03 29.20 4.55
CA LEU A 337 -8.42 28.11 5.44
C LEU A 337 -9.34 27.10 4.74
N GLU A 338 -10.38 27.58 4.04
CA GLU A 338 -11.31 26.73 3.29
C GLU A 338 -10.56 25.92 2.23
N HIS A 339 -9.65 26.55 1.48
CA HIS A 339 -8.82 25.88 0.49
C HIS A 339 -7.98 24.77 1.12
N MET A 340 -7.32 25.04 2.24
CA MET A 340 -6.45 24.05 2.89
C MET A 340 -7.21 22.88 3.49
N GLN A 341 -8.33 23.13 4.17
CA GLN A 341 -9.18 22.06 4.70
C GLN A 341 -9.67 21.15 3.58
N LEU A 342 -10.03 21.75 2.46
CA LEU A 342 -10.50 21.05 1.30
C LEU A 342 -9.38 20.26 0.61
N LYS A 343 -8.17 20.81 0.53
CA LYS A 343 -6.96 20.11 0.08
C LYS A 343 -6.70 18.87 0.92
N PHE A 344 -6.71 18.95 2.25
CA PHE A 344 -6.47 17.77 3.11
C PHE A 344 -7.61 16.74 3.06
N LYS A 345 -8.87 17.18 2.90
CA LYS A 345 -10.00 16.25 2.68
C LYS A 345 -9.91 15.52 1.34
N THR A 346 -9.28 16.13 0.34
CA THR A 346 -9.13 15.58 -1.01
C THR A 346 -7.74 14.99 -1.26
N ALA A 347 -6.82 15.06 -0.29
CA ALA A 347 -5.46 14.54 -0.41
C ALA A 347 -5.44 13.02 -0.62
N GLU A 348 -6.38 12.27 -0.03
CA GLU A 348 -6.55 10.83 -0.30
C GLU A 348 -6.91 10.53 -1.77
N LEU A 349 -7.45 11.53 -2.49
CA LEU A 349 -7.83 11.41 -3.90
C LEU A 349 -6.69 11.83 -4.84
N GLN A 350 -5.72 12.62 -4.37
CA GLN A 350 -4.55 13.01 -5.17
C GLN A 350 -3.55 11.83 -5.24
N GLN A 351 -3.88 10.86 -6.08
CA GLN A 351 -3.17 9.58 -6.24
C GLN A 351 -1.93 9.66 -7.15
N GLU A 352 -1.49 10.85 -7.58
CA GLU A 352 -0.36 10.96 -8.53
C GLU A 352 0.93 10.39 -7.90
N GLU A 353 1.19 10.65 -6.62
CA GLU A 353 2.33 10.08 -5.88
C GLU A 353 2.27 8.54 -5.77
N VAL A 354 1.06 7.97 -5.70
CA VAL A 354 0.88 6.50 -5.65
C VAL A 354 1.24 5.89 -7.00
N LEU A 355 0.86 6.55 -8.09
CA LEU A 355 1.14 6.08 -9.44
C LEU A 355 2.61 6.25 -9.81
N GLU A 356 3.31 7.30 -9.34
CA GLU A 356 4.72 7.57 -9.67
C GLU A 356 5.66 6.41 -9.32
N ASN A 357 5.38 5.67 -8.25
CA ASN A 357 6.15 4.50 -7.84
C ASN A 357 5.92 3.27 -8.73
N LEU A 358 4.91 3.31 -9.63
CA LEU A 358 4.59 2.21 -10.53
C LEU A 358 5.36 2.32 -11.86
N PRO A 359 5.80 1.19 -12.44
CA PRO A 359 6.39 1.16 -13.77
C PRO A 359 5.50 1.82 -14.84
N LYS A 360 6.12 2.45 -15.85
CA LYS A 360 5.41 3.15 -16.95
C LYS A 360 4.34 2.28 -17.61
N ALA A 361 4.61 0.98 -17.81
CA ALA A 361 3.66 0.06 -18.42
C ALA A 361 2.36 -0.11 -17.61
N ILE A 362 2.46 -0.23 -16.28
CA ILE A 362 1.29 -0.37 -15.40
C ILE A 362 0.51 0.95 -15.37
N ARG A 363 1.22 2.09 -15.25
CA ARG A 363 0.59 3.42 -15.31
C ARG A 363 -0.18 3.64 -16.61
N SER A 364 0.44 3.32 -17.75
CA SER A 364 -0.20 3.41 -19.06
C SER A 364 -1.45 2.52 -19.14
N SER A 365 -1.37 1.27 -18.68
CA SER A 365 -2.53 0.37 -18.65
C SER A 365 -3.68 0.89 -17.79
N ILE A 366 -3.38 1.48 -16.63
CA ILE A 366 -4.37 2.14 -15.77
C ILE A 366 -4.99 3.35 -16.50
N ALA A 367 -4.17 4.21 -17.10
CA ALA A 367 -4.64 5.38 -17.84
C ALA A 367 -5.56 4.98 -19.01
N GLN A 368 -5.20 3.93 -19.77
CA GLN A 368 -6.06 3.39 -20.83
C GLN A 368 -7.43 2.97 -20.30
N HIS A 369 -7.44 2.20 -19.21
CA HIS A 369 -8.69 1.71 -18.63
C HIS A 369 -9.59 2.84 -18.13
N LEU A 370 -8.99 3.85 -17.47
CA LEU A 370 -9.73 4.95 -16.85
C LEU A 370 -10.18 6.02 -17.85
N PHE A 371 -9.34 6.39 -18.82
CA PHE A 371 -9.52 7.64 -19.57
C PHE A 371 -9.76 7.46 -21.07
N HIS A 372 -9.46 6.30 -21.66
CA HIS A 372 -9.60 6.10 -23.11
C HIS A 372 -11.01 6.41 -23.62
N SER A 373 -12.04 5.93 -22.91
CA SER A 373 -13.43 6.13 -23.33
C SER A 373 -13.88 7.60 -23.29
N ILE A 374 -13.30 8.41 -22.39
CA ILE A 374 -13.61 9.82 -22.23
C ILE A 374 -12.89 10.61 -23.31
N VAL A 375 -11.58 10.39 -23.48
CA VAL A 375 -10.77 11.06 -24.49
C VAL A 375 -11.31 10.80 -25.89
N ALA A 376 -11.78 9.59 -26.19
CA ALA A 376 -12.39 9.27 -27.49
C ALA A 376 -13.71 10.02 -27.76
N LYS A 377 -14.41 10.49 -26.71
CA LYS A 377 -15.68 11.21 -26.84
C LYS A 377 -15.51 12.73 -26.94
N THR A 378 -14.37 13.28 -26.53
CA THR A 378 -14.14 14.72 -26.58
C THR A 378 -14.19 15.23 -28.02
N TYR A 379 -14.63 16.48 -28.21
CA TYR A 379 -14.84 17.02 -29.55
C TYR A 379 -13.56 17.00 -30.39
N LEU A 380 -12.40 17.28 -29.78
CA LEU A 380 -11.13 17.41 -30.47
C LEU A 380 -10.69 16.09 -31.12
N PHE A 381 -10.95 14.96 -30.47
CA PHE A 381 -10.47 13.63 -30.90
C PHE A 381 -11.54 12.78 -31.60
N LYS A 382 -12.70 13.34 -31.97
CA LYS A 382 -13.72 12.62 -32.73
C LYS A 382 -13.17 12.14 -34.08
N GLY A 383 -13.31 10.83 -34.35
CA GLY A 383 -12.90 10.22 -35.62
C GLY A 383 -11.39 10.00 -35.79
N VAL A 384 -10.59 10.31 -34.77
CA VAL A 384 -9.14 10.02 -34.72
C VAL A 384 -8.90 8.52 -34.53
N SER A 385 -7.77 8.01 -35.04
CA SER A 385 -7.39 6.61 -34.87
C SER A 385 -7.29 6.19 -33.39
N LYS A 386 -7.65 4.94 -33.10
CA LYS A 386 -7.55 4.38 -31.74
C LYS A 386 -6.11 4.33 -31.25
N ASP A 387 -5.15 4.13 -32.15
CA ASP A 387 -3.74 4.06 -31.83
C ASP A 387 -3.22 5.42 -31.32
N LEU A 388 -3.61 6.53 -31.98
CA LEU A 388 -3.23 7.86 -31.52
C LEU A 388 -3.87 8.20 -30.16
N ILE A 389 -5.14 7.84 -29.95
CA ILE A 389 -5.81 8.03 -28.65
C ILE A 389 -5.09 7.23 -27.55
N THR A 390 -4.71 5.99 -27.84
CA THR A 390 -3.96 5.13 -26.91
C THR A 390 -2.61 5.76 -26.55
N GLN A 391 -1.88 6.28 -27.52
CA GLN A 391 -0.63 6.99 -27.23
C GLN A 391 -0.88 8.26 -26.40
N LEU A 392 -1.91 9.05 -26.72
CA LEU A 392 -2.22 10.29 -26.00
C LEU A 392 -2.56 10.03 -24.53
N VAL A 393 -3.44 9.07 -24.29
CA VAL A 393 -3.89 8.69 -22.94
C VAL A 393 -2.72 8.20 -22.08
N SER A 394 -1.69 7.60 -22.68
CA SER A 394 -0.52 7.12 -21.95
C SER A 394 0.39 8.23 -21.41
N GLU A 395 0.33 9.42 -22.01
CA GLU A 395 1.08 10.61 -21.59
C GLU A 395 0.22 11.61 -20.80
N MET A 396 -1.10 11.35 -20.70
CA MET A 396 -2.01 12.16 -19.88
C MET A 396 -1.82 11.88 -18.39
N LYS A 397 -1.92 12.94 -17.59
CA LYS A 397 -1.85 12.87 -16.13
C LYS A 397 -3.19 13.28 -15.53
N ALA A 398 -3.64 12.54 -14.52
CA ALA A 398 -4.90 12.80 -13.86
C ALA A 398 -4.70 13.66 -12.62
N GLU A 399 -5.53 14.68 -12.47
CA GLU A 399 -5.52 15.60 -11.33
C GLU A 399 -6.93 15.81 -10.78
N TYR A 400 -7.00 16.07 -9.48
CA TYR A 400 -8.24 16.42 -8.80
C TYR A 400 -8.18 17.87 -8.33
N PHE A 401 -9.16 18.65 -8.77
CA PHE A 401 -9.34 20.02 -8.33
C PHE A 401 -10.56 20.12 -7.41
N PRO A 402 -10.39 20.63 -6.18
CA PRO A 402 -11.51 20.90 -5.31
C PRO A 402 -12.37 22.06 -5.84
N PRO A 403 -13.62 22.25 -5.36
CA PRO A 403 -14.47 23.36 -5.77
C PRO A 403 -13.88 24.74 -5.44
N ARG A 404 -14.22 25.75 -6.26
CA ARG A 404 -13.82 27.16 -6.16
C ARG A 404 -12.32 27.42 -6.40
N VAL A 405 -11.63 26.50 -7.06
CA VAL A 405 -10.24 26.68 -7.47
C VAL A 405 -10.20 27.11 -8.94
N GLU A 406 -9.40 28.13 -9.22
CA GLU A 406 -9.06 28.54 -10.57
C GLU A 406 -7.98 27.60 -11.11
N ILE A 407 -8.35 26.80 -12.12
CA ILE A 407 -7.45 25.87 -12.81
C ILE A 407 -6.57 26.64 -13.81
N ILE A 408 -7.17 27.63 -14.48
CA ILE A 408 -6.52 28.47 -15.50
C ILE A 408 -6.88 29.92 -15.21
N LEU A 409 -5.88 30.80 -15.29
CA LEU A 409 -6.08 32.24 -15.20
C LEU A 409 -6.10 32.89 -16.58
N GLN A 410 -6.98 33.88 -16.76
CA GLN A 410 -6.98 34.73 -17.95
C GLN A 410 -5.61 35.43 -18.11
N ASN A 411 -5.11 35.50 -19.34
CA ASN A 411 -3.80 36.01 -19.73
C ASN A 411 -2.58 35.20 -19.24
N GLU A 412 -2.79 34.01 -18.68
CA GLU A 412 -1.69 33.10 -18.38
C GLU A 412 -1.13 32.45 -19.66
N ASN A 413 0.18 32.20 -19.69
CA ASN A 413 0.80 31.49 -20.80
C ASN A 413 0.36 30.01 -20.83
N PRO A 414 -0.13 29.49 -21.96
CA PRO A 414 -0.64 28.13 -22.06
C PRO A 414 0.49 27.11 -22.01
N LYS A 415 0.48 26.23 -21.00
CA LYS A 415 1.40 25.09 -20.92
C LYS A 415 0.71 23.77 -21.26
N GLU A 416 -0.52 23.63 -20.80
CA GLU A 416 -1.28 22.40 -20.79
C GLU A 416 -2.76 22.71 -21.01
N PHE A 417 -3.51 21.75 -21.52
CA PHE A 417 -4.96 21.81 -21.55
C PHE A 417 -5.53 20.63 -20.78
N TYR A 418 -6.80 20.77 -20.40
CA TYR A 418 -7.49 19.85 -19.52
C TYR A 418 -8.71 19.27 -20.22
N VAL A 419 -8.91 17.97 -20.06
CA VAL A 419 -10.17 17.30 -20.39
C VAL A 419 -10.87 16.98 -19.08
N LEU A 420 -12.14 17.37 -18.96
CA LEU A 420 -12.96 17.07 -17.80
C LEU A 420 -13.40 15.60 -17.83
N VAL A 421 -13.01 14.84 -16.82
CA VAL A 421 -13.49 13.46 -16.61
C VAL A 421 -14.81 13.47 -15.85
N SER A 422 -14.87 14.23 -14.77
CA SER A 422 -16.05 14.36 -13.91
C SER A 422 -16.03 15.70 -13.18
N GLY A 423 -17.19 16.18 -12.74
CA GLY A 423 -17.36 17.47 -12.09
C GLY A 423 -17.98 18.53 -12.99
N ALA A 424 -17.81 19.78 -12.60
CA ALA A 424 -18.35 20.93 -13.32
C ALA A 424 -17.46 22.15 -13.09
N VAL A 425 -17.19 22.85 -14.18
CA VAL A 425 -16.25 23.98 -14.21
C VAL A 425 -16.90 25.14 -14.96
N ASP A 426 -16.78 26.35 -14.42
CA ASP A 426 -17.32 27.56 -15.01
C ASP A 426 -16.19 28.30 -15.77
N VAL A 427 -16.47 28.72 -16.99
CA VAL A 427 -15.59 29.56 -17.82
C VAL A 427 -15.99 31.01 -17.61
N LEU A 428 -15.04 31.81 -17.16
CA LEU A 428 -15.20 33.17 -16.67
C LEU A 428 -14.35 34.14 -17.49
N VAL A 429 -14.84 35.36 -17.65
CA VAL A 429 -14.06 36.51 -18.12
C VAL A 429 -14.14 37.62 -17.10
N CYS A 430 -13.02 38.29 -16.85
CA CYS A 430 -12.98 39.46 -15.99
C CYS A 430 -13.04 40.72 -16.86
N ARG A 431 -14.20 41.40 -16.90
CA ARG A 431 -14.38 42.69 -17.60
C ARG A 431 -14.50 43.80 -16.56
N ASN A 432 -13.65 44.83 -16.63
CA ASN A 432 -13.68 46.00 -15.74
C ASN A 432 -13.74 45.65 -14.22
N GLY A 433 -13.09 44.55 -13.81
CA GLY A 433 -13.09 44.08 -12.42
C GLY A 433 -14.34 43.27 -12.01
N THR A 434 -15.27 43.02 -12.94
CA THR A 434 -16.44 42.15 -12.71
C THR A 434 -16.29 40.81 -13.44
N GLU A 435 -16.58 39.72 -12.74
CA GLU A 435 -16.52 38.37 -13.30
C GLU A 435 -17.86 37.97 -13.94
N GLN A 436 -17.82 37.58 -15.21
CA GLN A 436 -18.99 37.09 -15.94
C GLN A 436 -18.80 35.62 -16.35
N VAL A 437 -19.78 34.77 -16.04
CA VAL A 437 -19.80 33.36 -16.44
C VAL A 437 -20.31 33.23 -17.87
N LEU A 438 -19.45 32.79 -18.80
CA LEU A 438 -19.80 32.64 -20.23
C LEU A 438 -20.32 31.24 -20.56
N SER A 439 -19.72 30.22 -19.95
CA SER A 439 -20.05 28.83 -20.21
C SER A 439 -19.83 27.93 -18.99
N LYS A 440 -20.47 26.77 -18.99
CA LYS A 440 -20.32 25.73 -17.97
C LYS A 440 -19.89 24.46 -18.68
N LEU A 441 -18.74 23.93 -18.30
CA LEU A 441 -18.16 22.72 -18.83
C LEU A 441 -18.47 21.54 -17.90
N VAL A 442 -18.79 20.41 -18.50
CA VAL A 442 -19.13 19.15 -17.84
C VAL A 442 -18.22 18.02 -18.33
N SER A 443 -18.51 16.77 -17.95
CA SER A 443 -17.73 15.61 -18.36
C SER A 443 -17.61 15.51 -19.89
N SER A 444 -16.41 15.16 -20.38
CA SER A 444 -16.01 15.10 -21.79
C SER A 444 -15.80 16.45 -22.49
N ASP A 445 -16.01 17.57 -21.79
CA ASP A 445 -15.62 18.89 -22.29
C ASP A 445 -14.13 19.17 -22.03
N MET A 446 -13.62 20.21 -22.69
CA MET A 446 -12.20 20.58 -22.63
C MET A 446 -12.05 22.04 -22.20
N ALA A 447 -10.92 22.35 -21.56
CA ALA A 447 -10.56 23.70 -21.14
C ALA A 447 -9.07 23.98 -21.39
N GLY A 448 -8.76 25.21 -21.83
CA GLY A 448 -7.39 25.68 -22.06
C GLY A 448 -6.77 25.29 -23.40
N GLU A 449 -7.50 24.53 -24.21
CA GLU A 449 -7.05 24.03 -25.51
C GLU A 449 -6.88 25.14 -26.54
N ILE A 450 -7.66 26.22 -26.45
CA ILE A 450 -7.55 27.38 -27.35
C ILE A 450 -6.18 28.04 -27.21
N GLY A 451 -5.75 28.33 -25.98
CA GLY A 451 -4.43 28.88 -25.70
C GLY A 451 -3.33 27.93 -26.19
N VAL A 452 -3.47 26.62 -25.95
CA VAL A 452 -2.49 25.62 -26.36
C VAL A 452 -2.37 25.48 -27.89
N VAL A 453 -3.48 25.42 -28.61
CA VAL A 453 -3.48 25.19 -30.08
C VAL A 453 -3.02 26.44 -30.83
N PHE A 454 -3.46 27.62 -30.42
CA PHE A 454 -3.05 28.88 -31.06
C PHE A 454 -1.73 29.44 -30.51
N ASN A 455 -1.24 28.90 -29.40
CA ASN A 455 -0.07 29.41 -28.68
C ASN A 455 -0.22 30.90 -28.31
N ILE A 456 -1.38 31.24 -27.75
CA ILE A 456 -1.75 32.58 -27.25
C ILE A 456 -2.02 32.53 -25.75
N PRO A 457 -1.92 33.66 -25.01
CA PRO A 457 -2.36 33.72 -23.62
C PRO A 457 -3.80 33.23 -23.45
N GLN A 458 -4.09 32.60 -22.31
CA GLN A 458 -5.40 32.00 -22.07
C GLN A 458 -6.51 33.07 -22.08
N PRO A 459 -7.52 32.95 -22.96
CA PRO A 459 -8.54 33.98 -23.12
C PRO A 459 -9.52 34.03 -21.94
N PHE A 460 -9.62 32.94 -21.16
CA PHE A 460 -10.62 32.77 -20.11
C PHE A 460 -9.98 32.32 -18.79
N THR A 461 -10.60 32.70 -17.68
CA THR A 461 -10.38 32.08 -16.37
C THR A 461 -11.28 30.85 -16.26
N VAL A 462 -10.77 29.75 -15.72
CA VAL A 462 -11.49 28.48 -15.61
C VAL A 462 -11.55 28.09 -14.14
N ARG A 463 -12.74 28.10 -13.54
CA ARG A 463 -12.94 27.87 -12.09
C ARG A 463 -13.82 26.67 -11.82
N THR A 464 -13.38 25.78 -10.92
CA THR A 464 -14.19 24.64 -10.51
C THR A 464 -15.42 25.07 -9.71
N ARG A 465 -16.57 24.45 -10.01
CA ARG A 465 -17.81 24.64 -9.24
C ARG A 465 -18.03 23.50 -8.24
N ARG A 466 -17.61 22.29 -8.60
CA ARG A 466 -17.64 21.08 -7.78
C ARG A 466 -16.26 20.42 -7.81
N LEU A 467 -16.04 19.43 -6.94
CA LEU A 467 -14.87 18.55 -7.06
C LEU A 467 -14.82 18.01 -8.48
N SER A 468 -13.74 18.31 -9.19
CA SER A 468 -13.59 18.02 -10.60
C SER A 468 -12.34 17.18 -10.82
N GLN A 469 -12.52 16.07 -11.52
CA GLN A 469 -11.43 15.24 -11.99
C GLN A 469 -11.13 15.66 -13.41
N VAL A 470 -9.87 15.98 -13.67
CA VAL A 470 -9.40 16.39 -14.99
C VAL A 470 -8.19 15.57 -15.38
N ILE A 471 -8.00 15.40 -16.68
CA ILE A 471 -6.76 14.86 -17.23
C ILE A 471 -6.09 15.97 -18.03
N ARG A 472 -4.81 16.18 -17.77
CA ARG A 472 -4.01 17.20 -18.43
C ARG A 472 -3.09 16.58 -19.47
N LEU A 473 -2.87 17.32 -20.55
CA LEU A 473 -1.88 17.00 -21.58
C LEU A 473 -1.07 18.25 -21.91
N SER A 474 0.24 18.07 -22.01
CA SER A 474 1.14 19.18 -22.34
C SER A 474 1.02 19.60 -23.81
N HIS A 475 1.20 20.90 -24.06
CA HIS A 475 1.26 21.46 -25.41
C HIS A 475 2.31 20.75 -26.28
N HIS A 476 3.47 20.41 -25.70
CA HIS A 476 4.55 19.73 -26.41
C HIS A 476 4.15 18.34 -26.89
N HIS A 477 3.50 17.54 -26.04
CA HIS A 477 3.02 16.20 -26.44
C HIS A 477 1.91 16.28 -27.48
N LEU A 478 0.96 17.21 -27.34
CA LEU A 478 -0.07 17.42 -28.35
C LEU A 478 0.56 17.77 -29.71
N LYS A 479 1.53 18.68 -29.74
CA LYS A 479 2.19 19.12 -30.97
C LYS A 479 3.01 18.01 -31.65
N GLN A 480 3.72 17.20 -30.86
CA GLN A 480 4.48 16.06 -31.38
C GLN A 480 3.59 15.01 -32.04
N MET A 481 2.38 14.82 -31.50
CA MET A 481 1.47 13.75 -31.89
C MET A 481 0.45 14.19 -32.95
N ALA A 482 -0.03 15.43 -32.88
CA ALA A 482 -0.92 16.05 -33.86
C ALA A 482 -0.12 16.72 -34.99
N GLN A 483 0.79 15.96 -35.63
CA GLN A 483 1.55 16.50 -36.75
C GLN A 483 0.59 16.89 -37.89
N PRO A 484 0.70 18.11 -38.46
CA PRO A 484 -0.23 18.59 -39.48
C PRO A 484 -0.27 17.75 -40.77
N ARG A 485 0.73 16.89 -40.97
CA ARG A 485 0.87 16.01 -42.13
C ARG A 485 0.19 14.66 -41.95
N SER A 486 -0.18 14.25 -40.73
CA SER A 486 -0.91 13.00 -40.50
C SER A 486 -2.40 13.19 -40.76
N GLU A 487 -3.07 12.14 -41.23
CA GLU A 487 -4.54 12.15 -41.42
C GLU A 487 -5.27 12.44 -40.10
N ASP A 488 -4.76 11.92 -38.98
CA ASP A 488 -5.32 12.20 -37.66
C ASP A 488 -5.11 13.65 -37.22
N GLY A 489 -3.96 14.25 -37.53
CA GLY A 489 -3.71 15.67 -37.29
C GLY A 489 -4.71 16.56 -38.02
N LYS A 490 -4.97 16.28 -39.30
CA LYS A 490 -6.00 17.01 -40.07
C LYS A 490 -7.38 16.93 -39.43
N LYS A 491 -7.79 15.75 -38.94
CA LYS A 491 -9.07 15.57 -38.23
C LYS A 491 -9.14 16.37 -36.93
N ILE A 492 -8.06 16.37 -36.16
CA ILE A 492 -7.96 17.17 -34.93
C ILE A 492 -8.16 18.67 -35.25
N PHE A 493 -7.46 19.18 -36.26
CA PHE A 493 -7.60 20.58 -36.69
C PHE A 493 -9.00 20.87 -37.25
N SER A 494 -9.60 19.98 -38.05
CA SER A 494 -10.95 20.19 -38.58
C SER A 494 -12.00 20.22 -37.46
N ASN A 495 -11.89 19.32 -36.48
CA ASN A 495 -12.76 19.30 -35.31
C ASN A 495 -12.63 20.59 -34.50
N PHE A 496 -11.41 21.09 -34.35
CA PHE A 496 -11.13 22.34 -33.64
C PHE A 496 -11.73 23.56 -34.35
N ILE A 497 -11.57 23.68 -35.67
CA ILE A 497 -12.18 24.77 -36.45
C ILE A 497 -13.71 24.70 -36.40
N GLN A 498 -14.29 23.51 -36.47
CA GLN A 498 -15.74 23.34 -36.35
C GLN A 498 -16.23 23.81 -34.98
N TYR A 499 -15.55 23.44 -33.90
CA TYR A 499 -15.86 23.92 -32.55
C TYR A 499 -15.81 25.46 -32.46
N LEU A 500 -14.78 26.09 -33.03
CA LEU A 500 -14.66 27.55 -33.02
C LEU A 500 -15.81 28.27 -33.73
N LYS A 501 -16.37 27.67 -34.79
CA LYS A 501 -17.55 28.19 -35.49
C LYS A 501 -18.80 28.12 -34.62
N ASP A 502 -18.91 27.08 -33.81
CA ASP A 502 -20.07 26.79 -32.95
C ASP A 502 -19.97 27.49 -31.57
N LEU A 503 -18.89 28.22 -31.29
CA LEU A 503 -18.73 28.99 -30.04
C LEU A 503 -19.74 30.14 -29.94
N LYS A 504 -20.17 30.45 -28.72
CA LYS A 504 -21.03 31.62 -28.44
C LYS A 504 -20.32 32.92 -28.86
N ARG A 505 -21.07 33.86 -29.44
CA ARG A 505 -20.53 35.18 -29.87
C ARG A 505 -19.75 35.91 -28.78
N GLU A 506 -20.25 35.89 -27.54
CA GLU A 506 -19.58 36.52 -26.39
C GLU A 506 -18.17 35.96 -26.13
N MET A 507 -17.95 34.67 -26.41
CA MET A 507 -16.63 34.04 -26.28
C MET A 507 -15.75 34.30 -27.50
N GLN A 508 -16.34 34.43 -28.69
CA GLN A 508 -15.58 34.72 -29.92
C GLN A 508 -14.95 36.12 -29.87
N GLU A 509 -15.61 37.09 -29.24
CA GLU A 509 -15.10 38.46 -29.07
C GLU A 509 -13.83 38.54 -28.21
N GLU A 510 -13.66 37.60 -27.29
CA GLU A 510 -12.52 37.55 -26.36
C GLU A 510 -11.30 36.85 -26.96
N ILE A 511 -11.43 36.20 -28.11
CA ILE A 511 -10.34 35.50 -28.79
C ILE A 511 -9.77 36.39 -29.89
N PRO A 512 -8.53 36.89 -29.75
CA PRO A 512 -7.91 37.76 -30.74
C PRO A 512 -7.86 37.08 -32.12
N PHE A 513 -8.13 37.84 -33.18
CA PHE A 513 -8.04 37.40 -34.59
C PHE A 513 -8.99 36.28 -35.02
N LEU A 514 -9.88 35.79 -34.14
CA LEU A 514 -10.79 34.68 -34.47
C LEU A 514 -11.77 35.07 -35.58
N ARG A 515 -12.28 36.30 -35.55
CA ARG A 515 -13.21 36.80 -36.58
C ARG A 515 -12.54 36.83 -37.96
N GLU A 516 -11.31 37.33 -38.05
CA GLU A 516 -10.50 37.35 -39.28
C GLU A 516 -10.20 35.91 -39.77
N LEU A 517 -9.87 34.99 -38.87
CA LEU A 517 -9.61 33.58 -39.19
C LEU A 517 -10.87 32.86 -39.73
N LEU A 518 -12.04 33.15 -39.16
CA LEU A 518 -13.32 32.57 -39.56
C LEU A 518 -13.83 33.15 -40.88
N GLU A 519 -13.56 34.44 -41.14
CA GLU A 519 -13.85 35.09 -42.42
C GLU A 519 -12.95 34.54 -43.53
N ASP A 520 -11.63 34.39 -43.31
CA ASP A 520 -10.70 33.78 -44.27
C ASP A 520 -11.11 32.34 -44.64
N THR A 521 -11.57 31.54 -43.66
CA THR A 521 -12.08 30.19 -43.92
C THR A 521 -13.43 30.15 -44.64
N ALA A 522 -14.26 31.19 -44.51
CA ALA A 522 -15.52 31.31 -45.24
C ALA A 522 -15.29 31.77 -46.69
N VAL A 523 -14.32 32.66 -46.91
CA VAL A 523 -13.93 33.17 -48.23
C VAL A 523 -13.27 32.08 -49.08
N GLU A 524 -12.42 31.21 -48.51
CA GLU A 524 -11.88 30.05 -49.25
C GLU A 524 -12.97 29.05 -49.65
N LYS A 525 -14.01 28.86 -48.81
CA LYS A 525 -15.14 27.97 -49.13
C LYS A 525 -16.08 28.55 -50.18
N ALA A 526 -16.18 29.88 -50.26
CA ALA A 526 -16.94 30.57 -51.30
C ALA A 526 -16.18 30.55 -52.64
N THR A 527 -14.86 30.75 -52.62
CA THR A 527 -14.01 30.71 -53.83
C THR A 527 -13.82 29.29 -54.38
N SER A 528 -13.88 28.24 -53.56
CA SER A 528 -13.93 26.86 -54.07
C SER A 528 -15.30 26.47 -54.63
N ASN A 529 -16.40 27.02 -54.11
CA ASN A 529 -17.73 26.84 -54.70
C ASN A 529 -17.93 27.65 -56.00
N GLU A 530 -17.34 28.85 -56.13
CA GLU A 530 -17.38 29.63 -57.38
C GLU A 530 -16.44 29.07 -58.45
N GLY A 531 -15.32 28.44 -58.05
CA GLY A 531 -14.46 27.68 -58.95
C GLY A 531 -15.11 26.39 -59.48
N LEU A 532 -16.23 25.94 -58.89
CA LEU A 532 -16.94 24.71 -59.27
C LEU A 532 -18.00 24.91 -60.37
N GLN A 533 -18.34 26.14 -60.76
CA GLN A 533 -19.29 26.39 -61.86
C GLN A 533 -18.65 26.39 -63.26
N SER A 534 -17.33 26.21 -63.37
CA SER A 534 -16.63 26.20 -64.68
C SER A 534 -15.80 24.96 -64.96
N PHE A 535 -15.97 23.86 -64.20
CA PHE A 535 -15.25 22.60 -64.47
C PHE A 535 -16.02 21.33 -64.06
N GLU A 536 -17.28 21.21 -64.49
CA GLU A 536 -17.96 19.90 -64.51
C GLU A 536 -17.54 19.11 -65.77
N ALA A 537 -16.41 18.40 -65.68
CA ALA A 537 -16.18 17.11 -66.34
C ALA A 537 -14.81 16.53 -65.92
N LEU A 538 -14.83 15.29 -65.40
CA LEU A 538 -13.68 14.38 -65.21
C LEU A 538 -12.69 14.68 -64.06
N ASN A 539 -13.04 14.30 -62.82
CA ASN A 539 -12.37 13.25 -62.03
C ASN A 539 -12.79 13.32 -60.55
N SER A 540 -13.65 12.41 -60.11
CA SER A 540 -13.90 12.19 -58.68
C SER A 540 -12.74 11.37 -58.10
N GLN A 541 -11.85 12.01 -57.33
CA GLN A 541 -11.11 11.40 -56.18
C GLN A 541 -9.90 12.22 -55.65
N ARG A 542 -9.67 13.48 -56.06
CA ARG A 542 -8.46 14.23 -55.62
C ARG A 542 -8.65 15.53 -54.84
N GLU A 543 -9.89 15.98 -54.61
CA GLU A 543 -10.09 17.38 -54.19
C GLU A 543 -10.06 17.64 -52.67
N THR A 544 -10.31 16.65 -51.82
CA THR A 544 -10.24 16.84 -50.35
C THR A 544 -8.81 16.98 -49.79
N SER A 545 -7.78 16.67 -50.58
CA SER A 545 -6.37 16.70 -50.14
C SER A 545 -5.67 18.04 -50.38
N VAL A 546 -6.21 18.95 -51.21
CA VAL A 546 -5.50 20.18 -51.62
C VAL A 546 -5.95 21.39 -50.80
N GLU A 547 -7.24 21.50 -50.46
CA GLU A 547 -7.79 22.56 -49.60
C GLU A 547 -7.25 22.50 -48.17
N GLY A 548 -7.23 21.32 -47.55
CA GLY A 548 -6.67 21.14 -46.21
C GLY A 548 -5.17 21.42 -46.13
N LYS A 549 -4.42 21.27 -47.23
CA LYS A 549 -2.98 21.57 -47.29
C LYS A 549 -2.70 23.08 -47.30
N LYS A 550 -3.50 23.88 -48.01
CA LYS A 550 -3.32 25.34 -48.06
C LYS A 550 -3.77 25.99 -46.76
N LEU A 551 -4.93 25.62 -46.24
CA LEU A 551 -5.49 26.19 -45.01
C LEU A 551 -4.61 25.92 -43.77
N VAL A 552 -4.11 24.69 -43.62
CA VAL A 552 -3.23 24.32 -42.50
C VAL A 552 -1.87 25.03 -42.61
N VAL A 553 -1.31 25.18 -43.82
CA VAL A 553 -0.05 25.90 -44.04
C VAL A 553 -0.22 27.41 -43.81
N LEU A 554 -1.37 27.99 -44.14
CA LEU A 554 -1.67 29.42 -43.92
C LEU A 554 -1.86 29.72 -42.44
N ILE A 555 -2.63 28.90 -41.72
CA ILE A 555 -2.83 29.02 -40.27
C ILE A 555 -1.50 28.81 -39.54
N LEU A 556 -0.71 27.79 -39.90
CA LEU A 556 0.60 27.55 -39.30
C LEU A 556 1.61 28.67 -39.62
N ASN A 557 1.60 29.22 -40.85
CA ASN A 557 2.48 30.33 -41.23
C ASN A 557 2.06 31.68 -40.63
N ARG A 558 0.78 31.84 -40.23
CA ARG A 558 0.27 33.06 -39.57
C ARG A 558 0.43 32.97 -38.05
N VAL A 559 0.17 31.80 -37.45
CA VAL A 559 0.52 31.49 -36.05
C VAL A 559 2.04 31.55 -35.81
N ALA A 560 2.86 31.07 -36.76
CA ALA A 560 4.33 31.19 -36.68
C ALA A 560 4.84 32.63 -36.89
N ARG A 561 4.10 33.48 -37.62
CA ARG A 561 4.42 34.92 -37.76
C ARG A 561 4.01 35.72 -36.52
N LEU A 562 2.89 35.38 -35.89
CA LEU A 562 2.41 36.05 -34.67
C LEU A 562 3.26 35.72 -33.44
N GLY A 563 3.77 34.50 -33.32
CA GLY A 563 4.74 34.12 -32.28
C GLY A 563 6.09 34.87 -32.35
N LYS A 564 6.38 35.56 -33.46
CA LYS A 564 7.55 36.43 -33.61
C LYS A 564 7.23 37.94 -33.50
N GLY A 565 5.95 38.33 -33.46
CA GLY A 565 5.51 39.72 -33.68
C GLY A 565 4.94 40.48 -32.47
N GLN A 566 4.69 39.84 -31.33
CA GLN A 566 4.12 40.50 -30.14
C GLN A 566 5.02 40.37 -28.91
N GLN A 567 6.18 41.05 -28.94
CA GLN A 567 6.62 41.74 -27.73
C GLN A 567 5.85 43.06 -27.66
N ILE A 568 4.69 43.03 -27.00
CA ILE A 568 3.95 44.24 -26.67
C ILE A 568 4.81 45.02 -25.68
N LYS A 569 5.36 46.16 -26.10
CA LYS A 569 5.91 47.19 -25.20
C LYS A 569 4.77 47.64 -24.30
N ILE A 570 4.78 47.17 -23.06
CA ILE A 570 3.96 47.75 -21.99
C ILE A 570 4.60 49.11 -21.66
N GLY A 571 3.96 50.19 -22.10
CA GLY A 571 4.32 51.54 -21.71
C GLY A 571 4.05 51.72 -20.21
N VAL A 572 5.10 52.01 -19.46
CA VAL A 572 5.02 52.50 -18.08
C VAL A 572 4.62 53.98 -18.16
N PRO A 573 3.52 54.43 -17.53
CA PRO A 573 3.31 55.86 -17.32
C PRO A 573 4.25 56.32 -16.19
N ALA A 574 5.13 57.26 -16.50
CA ALA A 574 5.89 57.99 -15.50
C ALA A 574 4.92 58.90 -14.72
N SER A 575 4.81 58.68 -13.40
CA SER A 575 4.18 59.63 -12.48
C SER A 575 5.26 60.37 -11.71
N HIS A 576 5.22 61.70 -11.82
CA HIS A 576 5.74 62.64 -10.83
C HIS A 576 5.01 62.48 -9.49
#